data_AF-A0AAV7MZF9-F1
#
_entry.id   AF-A0AAV7MZF9-F1
#
_cell.length_a   1.000
_cell.length_b   1.000
_cell.length_c   1.000
_cell.angle_alpha   90.00
_cell.angle_beta   90.00
_cell.angle_gamma   90.00
#
_symmetry.space_group_name_H-M   'P 1'
#
loop_
_entity.id
_entity.type
_entity.pdbx_description
1 polymer ?
#
loop_
_entity_poly.entity_id
_entity_poly.type
_entity_poly.pdbx_seq_one_letter_code
_entity_poly.pdbx_strand_id
1 'polypeptide(L)'
;YVFPPSPKYNVMWDVNLVLRFLTSWPNNDFLSLKQLSAKLTMLLCLVSIKRVSDVKALDVSSFYFSPLGVSFQVKRRTKTNLACVNYPFFPSQPKLRVGNCLKSYVTRTADLRS
;
A
#
# COMPACT_ATOMS: atom_id res chain seq x y z
N TYR A 1 -11.14 -29.03 -27.77
CA TYR A 1 -11.56 -27.81 -27.03
C TYR A 1 -11.14 -27.97 -25.57
N VAL A 2 -10.32 -27.07 -25.04
CA VAL A 2 -9.93 -27.07 -23.62
C VAL A 2 -10.78 -26.01 -22.91
N PHE A 3 -11.60 -26.42 -21.95
CA PHE A 3 -12.36 -25.49 -21.12
C PHE A 3 -11.42 -24.84 -20.10
N PRO A 4 -11.59 -23.53 -19.81
CA PRO A 4 -10.82 -22.89 -18.77
C PRO A 4 -11.05 -23.60 -17.43
N PRO A 5 -10.02 -23.77 -16.60
CA PRO A 5 -10.16 -24.38 -15.29
C PRO A 5 -11.14 -23.57 -14.43
N SER A 6 -11.97 -24.27 -13.66
CA SER A 6 -12.89 -23.64 -12.72
C SER A 6 -12.13 -22.72 -11.76
N PRO A 7 -12.69 -21.55 -11.39
CA PRO A 7 -12.03 -20.62 -10.48
C PRO A 7 -11.70 -21.34 -9.17
N LYS A 8 -10.48 -21.13 -8.67
CA LYS A 8 -10.00 -21.77 -7.43
C LYS A 8 -10.79 -21.32 -6.19
N TYR A 9 -11.43 -20.16 -6.24
CA TYR A 9 -12.18 -19.59 -5.13
C TYR A 9 -13.59 -19.24 -5.59
N ASN A 10 -14.60 -19.75 -4.88
CA ASN A 10 -16.00 -19.44 -5.12
C ASN A 10 -16.41 -18.07 -4.54
N VAL A 11 -15.64 -17.56 -3.58
CA VAL A 11 -15.93 -16.31 -2.87
C VAL A 11 -14.64 -15.54 -2.68
N MET A 12 -14.70 -14.22 -2.88
CA MET A 12 -13.65 -13.26 -2.55
C MET A 12 -14.04 -12.52 -1.27
N TRP A 13 -13.05 -12.02 -0.53
CA TRP A 13 -13.27 -11.22 0.66
C TRP A 13 -13.82 -9.83 0.31
N ASP A 14 -14.59 -9.22 1.22
CA ASP A 14 -15.17 -7.88 1.02
C ASP A 14 -14.15 -6.77 1.32
N VAL A 15 -13.77 -6.04 0.25
CA VAL A 15 -12.85 -4.92 0.34
C VAL A 15 -13.42 -3.77 1.17
N ASN A 16 -14.73 -3.54 1.10
CA ASN A 16 -15.38 -2.45 1.82
C ASN A 16 -15.31 -2.62 3.32
N LEU A 17 -15.39 -3.87 3.82
CA LEU A 17 -15.20 -4.16 5.23
C LEU A 17 -13.84 -3.64 5.74
N VAL A 18 -12.78 -3.91 4.98
CA VAL A 18 -11.43 -3.47 5.35
C VAL A 18 -11.27 -1.96 5.22
N LEU A 19 -11.80 -1.35 4.15
CA LEU A 19 -11.75 0.10 3.99
C LEU A 19 -12.47 0.79 5.16
N ARG A 20 -13.66 0.32 5.54
CA ARG A 20 -14.42 0.85 6.69
C ARG A 20 -13.63 0.71 8.00
N PHE A 21 -13.03 -0.45 8.23
CA PHE A 21 -12.15 -0.67 9.38
C PHE A 21 -10.97 0.32 9.41
N LEU A 22 -10.27 0.51 8.29
CA LEU A 22 -9.16 1.48 8.21
C LEU A 22 -9.60 2.93 8.36
N THR A 23 -10.82 3.29 7.92
CA THR A 23 -11.38 4.65 8.10
C THR A 23 -11.83 4.93 9.53
N SER A 24 -12.18 3.89 10.30
CA SER A 24 -12.60 4.00 11.70
C SER A 24 -11.44 4.38 12.63
N TRP A 25 -10.21 4.12 12.21
CA TRP A 25 -9.01 4.42 12.97
C TRP A 25 -8.78 5.94 13.12
N PRO A 26 -8.10 6.36 14.21
CA PRO A 26 -7.74 7.77 14.41
C PRO A 26 -6.71 8.23 13.36
N ASN A 27 -6.38 9.53 13.39
CA ASN A 27 -5.35 10.08 12.51
C ASN A 27 -4.03 9.32 12.67
N ASN A 28 -3.23 9.30 11.60
CA ASN A 28 -2.01 8.49 11.52
C ASN A 28 -1.02 8.77 12.65
N ASP A 29 -1.05 9.98 13.21
CA ASP A 29 -0.16 10.42 14.28
C ASP A 29 -0.49 9.75 15.63
N PHE A 30 -1.76 9.37 15.86
CA PHE A 30 -2.21 8.69 17.08
C PHE A 30 -2.11 7.16 17.00
N LEU A 31 -1.79 6.60 15.84
CA LEU A 31 -1.65 5.14 15.69
C LEU A 31 -0.38 4.64 16.37
N SER A 32 -0.39 3.43 16.89
CA SER A 32 0.87 2.76 17.24
C SER A 32 1.69 2.49 15.97
N LEU A 33 3.00 2.33 16.09
CA LEU A 33 3.85 2.05 14.93
C LEU A 33 3.44 0.74 14.22
N LYS A 34 3.01 -0.28 14.99
CA LYS A 34 2.48 -1.54 14.47
C LYS A 34 1.22 -1.32 13.65
N GLN A 35 0.26 -0.56 14.17
CA GLN A 35 -0.97 -0.21 13.44
C GLN A 35 -0.65 0.59 12.19
N LEU A 36 0.19 1.63 12.29
CA LEU A 36 0.59 2.45 11.16
C LEU A 36 1.23 1.63 10.04
N SER A 37 2.11 0.70 10.39
CA SER A 37 2.72 -0.25 9.46
C SER A 37 1.67 -1.14 8.78
N ALA A 38 0.76 -1.73 9.56
CA ALA A 38 -0.31 -2.59 9.03
C ALA A 38 -1.25 -1.81 8.09
N LYS A 39 -1.63 -0.58 8.46
CA LYS A 39 -2.46 0.30 7.62
C LYS A 39 -1.76 0.63 6.32
N LEU A 40 -0.49 1.03 6.38
CA LEU A 40 0.30 1.34 5.21
C LEU A 40 0.41 0.14 4.27
N THR A 41 0.81 -1.03 4.78
CA THR A 41 0.93 -2.25 3.99
C THR A 41 -0.41 -2.64 3.36
N MET A 42 -1.51 -2.56 4.10
CA MET A 42 -2.82 -2.88 3.56
C MET A 42 -3.22 -1.92 2.45
N LEU A 43 -3.05 -0.61 2.63
CA LEU A 43 -3.34 0.38 1.59
C LEU A 43 -2.48 0.19 0.32
N LEU A 44 -1.20 -0.15 0.46
CA LEU A 44 -0.33 -0.47 -0.68
C LEU A 44 -0.84 -1.70 -1.45
N CYS A 45 -1.23 -2.76 -0.74
CA CYS A 45 -1.80 -3.96 -1.35
C CYS A 45 -3.11 -3.67 -2.08
N LEU A 46 -4.00 -2.89 -1.45
CA LEU A 46 -5.33 -2.55 -1.98
C LEU A 46 -5.25 -1.74 -3.27
N VAL A 47 -4.42 -0.69 -3.28
CA VAL A 47 -4.36 0.25 -4.40
C VAL A 47 -3.66 -0.36 -5.61
N SER A 48 -2.61 -1.15 -5.39
CA SER A 48 -1.77 -1.65 -6.49
C SER A 48 -2.12 -3.08 -6.94
N ILE A 49 -2.94 -3.81 -6.16
CA ILE A 49 -3.29 -5.23 -6.37
C ILE A 49 -2.01 -6.05 -6.69
N LYS A 50 -0.98 -5.91 -5.86
CA LYS A 50 0.32 -6.56 -6.06
C LYS A 50 0.54 -7.74 -5.13
N ARG A 51 1.50 -8.60 -5.49
CA ARG A 51 1.93 -9.68 -4.62
C ARG A 51 2.68 -9.11 -3.43
N VAL A 52 2.64 -9.82 -2.31
CA VAL A 52 3.40 -9.45 -1.10
C VAL A 52 4.90 -9.30 -1.40
N SER A 53 5.44 -10.09 -2.35
CA SER A 53 6.82 -9.97 -2.83
C SER A 53 7.14 -8.61 -3.44
N ASP A 54 6.19 -8.02 -4.15
CA ASP A 54 6.37 -6.75 -4.85
C ASP A 54 6.27 -5.60 -3.85
N VAL A 55 5.36 -5.69 -2.87
CA VAL A 55 5.28 -4.74 -1.76
C VAL A 55 6.55 -4.78 -0.91
N LYS A 56 7.13 -5.97 -0.68
CA LYS A 56 8.43 -6.14 0.00
C LYS A 56 9.61 -5.62 -0.83
N ALA A 57 9.46 -5.45 -2.13
CA ALA A 57 10.48 -4.87 -3.00
C ALA A 57 10.46 -3.32 -3.00
N LEU A 58 9.41 -2.70 -2.44
CA LEU A 58 9.36 -1.25 -2.26
C LEU A 58 10.36 -0.82 -1.19
N ASP A 59 11.01 0.30 -1.44
CA ASP A 59 12.00 0.86 -0.54
C ASP A 59 11.65 2.32 -0.22
N VAL A 60 11.75 2.66 1.06
CA VAL A 60 11.57 4.02 1.59
C VAL A 60 12.69 4.95 1.10
N SER A 61 13.84 4.44 0.70
CA SER A 61 14.90 5.25 0.09
C SER A 61 14.56 5.72 -1.34
N SER A 62 13.56 5.09 -1.97
CA SER A 62 13.38 5.13 -3.42
C SER A 62 11.93 5.45 -3.79
N PHE A 63 11.40 6.53 -3.23
CA PHE A 63 10.09 7.07 -3.61
C PHE A 63 10.13 8.58 -3.77
N TYR A 64 9.15 9.12 -4.50
CA TYR A 64 8.95 10.55 -4.63
C TYR A 64 7.46 10.89 -4.57
N PHE A 65 7.17 12.10 -4.07
CA PHE A 65 5.83 12.67 -4.11
C PHE A 65 5.64 13.42 -5.42
N SER A 66 4.48 13.24 -6.04
CA SER A 66 4.01 13.98 -7.19
C SER A 66 2.66 14.65 -6.85
N PRO A 67 2.22 15.67 -7.60
CA PRO A 67 0.88 16.25 -7.42
C PRO A 67 -0.25 15.21 -7.54
N LEU A 68 -0.01 14.14 -8.31
CA LEU A 68 -0.99 13.09 -8.58
C LEU A 68 -0.97 11.95 -7.55
N GLY A 69 0.09 11.82 -6.74
CA GLY A 69 0.29 10.65 -5.89
C GLY A 69 1.71 10.41 -5.44
N VAL A 70 1.97 9.20 -4.95
CA VAL A 70 3.31 8.72 -4.59
C VAL A 70 3.77 7.68 -5.59
N SER A 71 5.03 7.77 -6.01
CA SER A 71 5.66 6.81 -6.90
C SER A 71 6.88 6.18 -6.24
N PHE A 72 7.00 4.86 -6.35
CA PHE A 72 8.15 4.09 -5.88
C PHE A 72 8.96 3.58 -7.06
N GLN A 73 10.27 3.79 -7.03
CA GLN A 73 11.20 3.15 -7.94
C GLN A 73 11.57 1.77 -7.40
N VAL A 74 11.32 0.73 -8.18
CA VAL A 74 11.58 -0.65 -7.77
C VAL A 74 12.97 -1.03 -8.25
N LYS A 75 13.94 -1.00 -7.33
CA LYS A 75 15.35 -1.34 -7.62
C LYS A 75 15.60 -2.85 -7.65
N ARG A 76 14.76 -3.65 -6.97
CA ARG A 76 14.91 -5.11 -6.89
C ARG A 76 14.18 -5.78 -8.07
N ARG A 77 14.80 -6.79 -8.68
CA ARG A 77 14.11 -7.65 -9.65
C ARG A 77 12.90 -8.33 -9.02
N THR A 78 11.72 -8.01 -9.52
CA THR A 78 10.46 -8.70 -9.23
C THR A 78 10.10 -9.60 -10.41
N LYS A 79 9.29 -10.64 -10.19
CA LYS A 79 8.84 -11.53 -11.28
C LYS A 79 8.10 -10.78 -12.39
N THR A 80 7.51 -9.63 -12.06
CA THR A 80 6.80 -8.74 -12.98
C THR A 80 7.69 -7.68 -13.63
N ASN A 81 9.00 -7.62 -13.31
CA ASN A 81 9.96 -6.63 -13.82
C ASN A 81 9.42 -5.18 -13.83
N LEU A 82 8.73 -4.79 -12.75
CA LEU A 82 8.19 -3.44 -12.62
C LEU A 82 9.35 -2.47 -12.34
N ALA A 83 9.47 -1.40 -13.13
CA ALA A 83 10.44 -0.33 -12.87
C ALA A 83 9.91 0.69 -11.84
N CYS A 84 8.61 0.98 -11.87
CA CYS A 84 7.97 1.96 -11.01
C CYS A 84 6.57 1.49 -10.57
N VAL A 85 6.14 1.90 -9.37
CA VAL A 85 4.80 1.66 -8.83
C VAL A 85 4.19 2.97 -8.37
N ASN A 86 3.04 3.33 -8.94
CA ASN A 86 2.34 4.58 -8.66
C ASN A 86 1.13 4.33 -7.75
N TYR A 87 0.96 5.20 -6.77
CA TYR A 87 -0.15 5.23 -5.82
C TYR A 87 -0.85 6.58 -5.91
N PRO A 88 -1.98 6.68 -6.61
CA PRO A 88 -2.67 7.94 -6.83
C PRO A 88 -3.25 8.51 -5.54
N PHE A 89 -3.43 9.84 -5.51
CA PHE A 89 -4.17 10.51 -4.47
C PHE A 89 -5.66 10.48 -4.77
N PHE A 90 -6.42 9.96 -3.80
CA PHE A 90 -7.88 9.97 -3.85
C PHE A 90 -8.40 11.21 -3.09
N PRO A 91 -8.94 12.23 -3.78
CA PRO A 91 -9.41 13.44 -3.13
C PRO A 91 -10.56 13.17 -2.16
N SER A 92 -11.48 12.27 -2.54
CA SER A 92 -12.69 11.91 -1.80
C SER A 92 -12.46 11.25 -0.43
N GLN A 93 -11.33 10.59 -0.21
CA GLN A 93 -11.07 9.81 1.02
C GLN A 93 -9.68 10.08 1.61
N PRO A 94 -9.48 11.22 2.30
CA PRO A 94 -8.17 11.62 2.83
C PRO A 94 -7.58 10.64 3.85
N LYS A 95 -8.43 9.94 4.62
CA LYS A 95 -8.00 8.95 5.63
C LYS A 95 -7.36 7.69 5.06
N LEU A 96 -7.62 7.38 3.79
CA LEU A 96 -7.13 6.19 3.09
C LEU A 96 -6.00 6.51 2.10
N ARG A 97 -5.48 7.75 2.10
CA ARG A 97 -4.38 8.13 1.23
C ARG A 97 -3.08 7.46 1.65
N VAL A 98 -2.53 6.66 0.75
CA VAL A 98 -1.22 6.01 0.90
C VAL A 98 -0.14 7.05 1.23
N GLY A 99 -0.09 8.18 0.53
CA GLY A 99 0.97 9.17 0.76
C GLY A 99 0.96 9.81 2.15
N ASN A 100 -0.21 10.09 2.72
CA ASN A 100 -0.30 10.62 4.08
C ASN A 100 0.17 9.57 5.11
N CYS A 101 -0.22 8.31 4.90
CA CYS A 101 0.20 7.21 5.76
C CYS A 101 1.71 6.96 5.65
N LEU A 102 2.25 7.01 4.43
CA LEU A 102 3.67 6.87 4.15
C LEU A 102 4.47 8.00 4.80
N LYS A 103 4.04 9.26 4.66
CA LYS A 103 4.71 10.40 5.28
C LYS A 103 4.83 10.21 6.80
N SER A 104 3.70 9.94 7.49
CA SER A 104 3.72 9.69 8.94
C SER A 104 4.58 8.48 9.31
N TYR A 105 4.55 7.41 8.51
CA TYR A 105 5.37 6.22 8.75
C TYR A 105 6.85 6.56 8.67
N VAL A 106 7.30 7.17 7.56
CA VAL A 106 8.71 7.52 7.34
C VAL A 106 9.24 8.42 8.43
N THR A 107 8.50 9.47 8.80
CA THR A 107 8.88 10.38 9.89
C THR A 107 9.06 9.64 11.22
N ARG A 108 8.12 8.77 11.60
CA ARG A 108 8.16 8.07 12.90
C ARG A 108 9.16 6.92 12.99
N THR A 109 9.68 6.49 11.86
CA THR A 109 10.67 5.40 11.77
C THR A 109 12.03 5.91 11.35
N ALA A 110 12.20 7.23 11.23
CA ALA A 110 13.48 7.84 10.89
C ALA A 110 14.56 7.43 11.89
N ASP A 111 14.27 7.54 13.19
CA ASP A 111 15.21 7.22 14.28
C ASP A 111 15.53 5.72 14.38
N LEU A 112 14.67 4.85 13.83
CA LEU A 112 14.88 3.39 13.86
C LEU A 112 15.67 2.88 12.64
N ARG A 113 15.97 3.76 11.67
CA ARG A 113 16.67 3.42 10.43
C ARG A 113 18.13 3.89 10.39
N SER A 114 18.61 4.52 11.46
CA SER A 114 20.01 4.92 11.64
C SER A 114 20.92 3.71 11.78
#